data_AF-A0A972DVI1-F1
#
_entry.id   AF-A0A972DVI1-F1
#
_cell.length_a   1.000
_cell.length_b   1.000
_cell.length_c   1.000
_cell.angle_alpha   90.00
_cell.angle_beta   90.00
_cell.angle_gamma   90.00
#
_symmetry.space_group_name_H-M   'P 1'
#
loop_
_entity.id
_entity.type
_entity.pdbx_description
1 polymer ?
#
loop_
_entity_poly.entity_id
_entity_poly.type
_entity_poly.pdbx_seq_one_letter_code
_entity_poly.pdbx_strand_id
1 'polypeptide(L)'
;MKLDGWSRFLHLSRSAERFKLSWATRITLVRILLIVPFIICLLNASDPSVGEHARRAFRYVAIAVFLFMAVSDALDGYLARHYRQITKLGTFLDPVADKLLMTSACVLLASQRGHVEGFTLPLAVVVAIVGKDVLIVLGFVIVYLVTSQIHVVPVLLGKAATALQLVMVACVLTAPEFSRWIPHYRTALSVLWWSAAVVAILATLVYIRNGSRYIEQFERSGAKTASTGSTDTDKTQVR
;
A
#
# COMPACT_ATOMS: atom_id res chain seq x y z
N MET A 1 55.12 -4.36 0.56
CA MET A 1 53.94 -4.83 1.33
C MET A 1 53.31 -3.62 2.01
N LYS A 2 52.00 -3.41 1.86
CA LYS A 2 51.22 -2.16 2.07
C LYS A 2 51.24 -1.22 0.85
N LEU A 3 50.14 -1.22 0.09
CA LEU A 3 49.53 -0.04 -0.57
C LEU A 3 48.23 -0.36 -1.35
N ASP A 4 47.63 -1.57 -1.24
CA ASP A 4 46.45 -1.94 -2.06
C ASP A 4 45.09 -1.96 -1.32
N GLY A 5 45.06 -1.57 -0.05
CA GLY A 5 43.82 -1.57 0.76
C GLY A 5 42.95 -0.33 0.57
N TRP A 6 43.59 0.82 0.31
CA TRP A 6 42.90 2.13 0.29
C TRP A 6 42.17 2.42 -1.02
N SER A 7 42.63 1.88 -2.15
CA SER A 7 41.94 1.98 -3.44
C SER A 7 40.62 1.21 -3.44
N ARG A 8 40.57 0.02 -2.81
CA ARG A 8 39.35 -0.77 -2.64
C ARG A 8 38.32 -0.09 -1.72
N PHE A 9 38.78 0.60 -0.67
CA PHE A 9 37.92 1.35 0.24
C PHE A 9 37.31 2.60 -0.42
N LEU A 10 38.07 3.30 -1.27
CA LEU A 10 37.57 4.44 -2.06
C LEU A 10 36.59 4.02 -3.18
N HIS A 11 36.71 2.79 -3.71
CA HIS A 11 35.70 2.24 -4.62
C HIS A 11 34.40 1.84 -3.92
N LEU A 12 34.46 1.40 -2.65
CA LEU A 12 33.27 1.12 -1.84
C LEU A 12 32.56 2.40 -1.40
N SER A 13 33.29 3.49 -1.10
CA SER A 13 32.65 4.77 -0.75
C SER A 13 31.96 5.45 -1.94
N ARG A 14 32.35 5.15 -3.20
CA ARG A 14 31.63 5.60 -4.41
C ARG A 14 30.29 4.89 -4.63
N SER A 15 30.01 3.78 -3.94
CA SER A 15 28.70 3.13 -3.99
C SER A 15 27.67 3.85 -3.11
N ALA A 16 28.12 4.66 -2.15
CA ALA A 16 27.28 5.51 -1.31
C ALA A 16 26.86 6.83 -1.99
N GLU A 17 27.49 7.21 -3.11
CA GLU A 17 27.27 8.50 -3.78
C GLU A 17 26.10 8.54 -4.80
N ARG A 18 25.18 7.56 -4.81
CA ARG A 18 24.00 7.61 -5.70
C ARG A 18 22.63 7.57 -5.03
N PHE A 19 22.53 7.92 -3.75
CA PHE A 19 21.28 8.40 -3.18
C PHE A 19 21.13 9.92 -3.39
N LYS A 20 20.97 10.35 -4.65
CA LYS A 20 20.32 11.64 -4.89
C LYS A 20 18.89 11.52 -4.35
N LEU A 21 18.67 12.01 -3.13
CA LEU A 21 17.35 12.16 -2.52
C LEU A 21 16.53 13.11 -3.39
N SER A 22 15.75 12.53 -4.31
CA SER A 22 14.72 13.24 -5.05
C SER A 22 13.72 13.86 -4.07
N TRP A 23 13.12 14.98 -4.45
CA TRP A 23 12.08 15.65 -3.66
C TRP A 23 10.96 14.69 -3.27
N ALA A 24 10.55 13.81 -4.19
CA ALA A 24 9.56 12.76 -3.92
C ALA A 24 9.98 11.84 -2.77
N THR A 25 11.22 11.33 -2.78
CA THR A 25 11.71 10.42 -1.72
C THR A 25 11.75 11.10 -0.35
N ARG A 26 12.06 12.40 -0.29
CA ARG A 26 12.03 13.16 0.98
C ARG A 26 10.61 13.24 1.54
N ILE A 27 9.61 13.44 0.68
CA ILE A 27 8.22 13.54 1.11
C ILE A 27 7.71 12.18 1.58
N THR A 28 8.07 11.07 0.91
CA THR A 28 7.78 9.72 1.40
C THR A 28 8.40 9.45 2.77
N LEU A 29 9.65 9.86 2.99
CA LEU A 29 10.33 9.70 4.29
C LEU A 29 9.66 10.52 5.39
N VAL A 30 9.31 11.78 5.09
CA VAL A 30 8.54 12.64 5.99
C VAL A 30 7.20 11.97 6.31
N ARG A 31 6.50 11.40 5.33
CA ARG A 31 5.26 10.66 5.56
C ARG A 31 5.45 9.49 6.50
N ILE A 32 6.47 8.65 6.30
CA ILE A 32 6.77 7.54 7.21
C ILE A 32 7.00 8.04 8.63
N LEU A 33 7.72 9.17 8.78
CA LEU A 33 7.93 9.80 10.08
C LEU A 33 6.61 10.31 10.70
N LEU A 34 5.70 10.88 9.90
CA LEU A 34 4.39 11.38 10.34
C LEU A 34 3.40 10.27 10.74
N ILE A 35 3.61 9.00 10.36
CA ILE A 35 2.77 7.89 10.83
C ILE A 35 2.84 7.78 12.36
N VAL A 36 4.02 7.96 12.96
CA VAL A 36 4.21 7.85 14.41
C VAL A 36 3.39 8.88 15.20
N PRO A 37 3.50 10.20 14.94
CA PRO A 37 2.67 11.19 15.63
C PRO A 37 1.18 11.02 15.31
N PHE A 38 0.82 10.54 14.11
CA PHE A 38 -0.58 10.19 13.81
C PHE A 38 -1.11 9.11 14.76
N ILE A 39 -0.38 8.02 14.95
CA ILE A 39 -0.75 6.94 15.87
C ILE A 39 -0.86 7.45 17.31
N ILE A 40 0.13 8.24 17.76
CA ILE A 40 0.14 8.81 19.11
C ILE A 40 -1.07 9.73 19.32
N CYS A 41 -1.38 10.62 18.36
CA CYS A 41 -2.53 11.49 18.45
C CYS A 41 -3.84 10.70 18.49
N LEU A 42 -3.97 9.66 17.66
CA LEU A 42 -5.19 8.84 17.63
C LEU A 42 -5.40 8.07 18.94
N LEU A 43 -4.33 7.51 19.52
CA LEU A 43 -4.39 6.84 20.83
C LEU A 43 -4.79 7.82 21.95
N ASN A 44 -4.17 9.00 22.01
CA ASN A 44 -4.52 10.02 23.01
C ASN A 44 -5.93 10.61 22.78
N ALA A 45 -6.43 10.63 21.55
CA ALA A 45 -7.78 11.07 21.22
C ALA A 45 -8.88 10.10 21.68
N SER A 46 -8.50 8.85 21.93
CA SER A 46 -9.37 7.77 22.40
C SER A 46 -9.11 7.37 23.86
N ASP A 47 -8.11 7.95 24.52
CA ASP A 47 -7.77 7.67 25.91
C ASP A 47 -8.73 8.39 26.88
N PRO A 48 -9.51 7.65 27.70
CA PRO A 48 -10.43 8.25 28.66
C PRO A 48 -9.75 9.07 29.76
N SER A 49 -8.47 8.80 30.05
CA SER A 49 -7.68 9.51 31.07
C SER A 49 -7.35 10.95 30.67
N VAL A 50 -7.39 11.26 29.37
CA VAL A 50 -7.15 12.59 28.82
C VAL A 50 -8.42 13.43 28.94
N GLY A 51 -8.31 14.70 29.32
CA GLY A 51 -9.46 15.61 29.40
C GLY A 51 -10.19 15.74 28.05
N GLU A 52 -11.52 15.94 28.08
CA GLU A 52 -12.34 15.94 26.86
C GLU A 52 -11.89 16.97 25.81
N HIS A 53 -11.51 18.17 26.25
CA HIS A 53 -10.97 19.21 25.36
C HIS A 53 -9.66 18.78 24.69
N ALA A 54 -8.77 18.13 25.43
CA ALA A 54 -7.50 17.64 24.90
C ALA A 54 -7.73 16.46 23.93
N ARG A 55 -8.64 15.53 24.23
CA ARG A 55 -9.05 14.45 23.31
C ARG A 55 -9.52 15.00 21.96
N ARG A 56 -10.38 16.03 21.99
CA ARG A 56 -10.85 16.69 20.75
C ARG A 56 -9.69 17.33 19.99
N ALA A 57 -8.78 18.03 20.68
CA ALA A 57 -7.60 18.62 20.05
C ALA A 57 -6.71 17.56 19.38
N PHE A 58 -6.38 16.46 20.06
CA PHE A 58 -5.62 15.35 19.48
C PHE A 58 -6.32 14.73 18.27
N ARG A 59 -7.65 14.64 18.28
CA ARG A 59 -8.43 14.15 17.14
C ARG A 59 -8.31 15.07 15.94
N TYR A 60 -8.46 16.39 16.13
CA TYR A 60 -8.30 17.35 15.04
C TYR A 60 -6.88 17.33 14.47
N VAL A 61 -5.86 17.19 15.32
CA VAL A 61 -4.48 17.02 14.87
C VAL A 61 -4.31 15.72 14.09
N ALA A 62 -4.88 14.60 14.55
CA ALA A 62 -4.82 13.32 13.83
C ALA A 62 -5.49 13.41 12.45
N ILE A 63 -6.65 14.06 12.34
CA ILE A 63 -7.33 14.32 11.07
C ILE A 63 -6.47 15.18 10.14
N ALA A 64 -5.91 16.28 10.66
CA ALA A 64 -5.07 17.19 9.89
C ALA A 64 -3.82 16.48 9.36
N VAL A 65 -3.15 15.69 10.21
CA VAL A 65 -1.98 14.89 9.82
C VAL A 65 -2.36 13.85 8.77
N PHE A 66 -3.44 13.08 8.97
CA PHE A 66 -3.89 12.09 8.01
C PHE A 66 -4.19 12.71 6.63
N LEU A 67 -4.91 13.83 6.62
CA LEU A 67 -5.22 14.54 5.38
C LEU A 67 -3.96 15.08 4.70
N PHE A 68 -3.04 15.66 5.48
CA PHE A 68 -1.76 16.14 4.97
C PHE A 68 -0.96 15.00 4.32
N MET A 69 -0.92 13.82 4.95
CA MET A 69 -0.24 12.64 4.42
C MET A 69 -0.90 12.11 3.14
N ALA A 70 -2.23 12.05 3.09
CA ALA A 70 -2.99 11.60 1.92
C ALA A 70 -2.85 12.55 0.72
N VAL A 71 -2.90 13.87 0.96
CA VAL A 71 -2.70 14.88 -0.09
C VAL A 71 -1.26 14.87 -0.58
N SER A 72 -0.28 14.71 0.33
CA SER A 72 1.14 14.61 -0.04
C SER A 72 1.39 13.44 -1.00
N ASP A 73 0.71 12.29 -0.82
CA ASP A 73 0.81 11.15 -1.76
C ASP A 73 0.32 11.46 -3.16
N ALA A 74 -0.87 12.05 -3.26
CA ALA A 74 -1.43 12.42 -4.55
C ALA A 74 -0.53 13.43 -5.27
N LEU A 75 0.05 14.37 -4.51
CA LEU A 75 0.95 15.39 -5.03
C LEU A 75 2.29 14.80 -5.48
N ASP A 76 2.91 13.91 -4.69
CA ASP A 76 4.15 13.22 -5.03
C ASP A 76 4.00 12.35 -6.29
N GLY A 77 2.88 11.61 -6.38
CA GLY A 77 2.56 10.81 -7.55
C GLY A 77 2.36 11.64 -8.81
N TYR A 78 1.85 12.87 -8.67
CA TYR A 78 1.73 13.82 -9.77
C TYR A 78 3.10 14.42 -10.16
N LEU A 79 3.89 14.90 -9.19
CA LEU A 79 5.21 15.50 -9.43
C LEU A 79 6.19 14.48 -10.03
N ALA A 80 6.20 13.24 -9.54
CA ALA A 80 7.08 12.19 -10.05
C ALA A 80 6.82 11.88 -11.53
N ARG A 81 5.55 11.92 -11.97
CA ARG A 81 5.17 11.75 -13.37
C ARG A 81 5.53 12.97 -14.22
N HIS A 82 5.34 14.17 -13.69
CA HIS A 82 5.57 15.40 -14.45
C HIS A 82 7.07 15.72 -14.63
N TYR A 83 7.87 15.54 -13.58
CA TYR A 83 9.30 15.88 -13.60
C TYR A 83 10.22 14.72 -14.01
N ARG A 84 9.70 13.52 -14.29
CA ARG A 84 10.45 12.29 -14.61
C ARG A 84 11.56 11.95 -13.60
N GLN A 85 11.50 12.46 -12.37
CA GLN A 85 12.49 12.24 -11.31
C GLN A 85 12.13 11.00 -10.47
N ILE A 86 12.01 9.85 -11.14
CA ILE A 86 11.67 8.58 -10.49
C ILE A 86 12.96 7.95 -9.95
N THR A 87 13.06 7.79 -8.62
CA THR A 87 14.15 7.08 -7.97
C THR A 87 13.69 5.66 -7.62
N LYS A 88 14.60 4.68 -7.73
CA LYS A 88 14.29 3.28 -7.36
C LYS A 88 13.82 3.15 -5.91
N LEU A 89 14.39 3.96 -5.01
CA LEU A 89 13.96 4.01 -3.61
C LEU A 89 12.55 4.58 -3.45
N GLY A 90 12.28 5.76 -4.02
CA GLY A 90 10.96 6.39 -3.88
C GLY A 90 9.84 5.48 -4.37
N THR A 91 10.03 4.84 -5.53
CA THR A 91 9.05 3.90 -6.10
C THR A 91 8.78 2.68 -5.20
N PHE A 92 9.73 2.24 -4.38
CA PHE A 92 9.53 1.16 -3.43
C PHE A 92 8.97 1.65 -2.09
N LEU A 93 9.44 2.79 -1.59
CA LEU A 93 9.00 3.36 -0.32
C LEU A 93 7.55 3.87 -0.39
N ASP A 94 7.09 4.39 -1.53
CA ASP A 94 5.74 4.96 -1.67
C ASP A 94 4.64 3.91 -1.35
N PRO A 95 4.59 2.73 -1.99
CA PRO A 95 3.59 1.71 -1.65
C PRO A 95 3.72 1.14 -0.24
N VAL A 96 4.93 1.14 0.33
CA VAL A 96 5.17 0.67 1.70
C VAL A 96 4.60 1.67 2.70
N ALA A 97 4.91 2.96 2.53
CA ALA A 97 4.40 4.03 3.38
C ALA A 97 2.86 4.11 3.34
N ASP A 98 2.27 4.01 2.14
CA ASP A 98 0.81 4.01 1.96
C ASP A 98 0.15 2.84 2.70
N LYS A 99 0.65 1.62 2.50
CA LYS A 99 0.14 0.44 3.22
C LYS A 99 0.32 0.55 4.72
N LEU A 100 1.44 1.08 5.22
CA LEU A 100 1.67 1.25 6.66
C LEU A 100 0.69 2.26 7.27
N LEU A 101 0.45 3.39 6.60
CA LEU A 101 -0.52 4.39 7.05
C LEU A 101 -1.92 3.79 7.11
N MET A 102 -2.36 3.15 6.02
CA MET A 102 -3.69 2.59 5.92
C MET A 102 -3.93 1.42 6.87
N THR A 103 -2.96 0.50 6.97
CA THR A 103 -3.06 -0.64 7.89
C THR A 103 -3.06 -0.20 9.34
N SER A 104 -2.16 0.71 9.74
CA SER A 104 -2.13 1.24 11.12
C SER A 104 -3.43 1.97 11.46
N ALA A 105 -3.93 2.83 10.59
CA ALA A 105 -5.20 3.54 10.80
C ALA A 105 -6.39 2.57 10.96
N CYS A 106 -6.54 1.60 10.06
CA CYS A 106 -7.61 0.61 10.15
C CYS A 106 -7.54 -0.22 11.44
N VAL A 107 -6.34 -0.69 11.81
CA VAL A 107 -6.14 -1.50 13.03
C VAL A 107 -6.44 -0.68 14.29
N LEU A 108 -6.00 0.57 14.35
CA LEU A 108 -6.28 1.46 15.48
C LEU A 108 -7.78 1.74 15.62
N LEU A 109 -8.46 2.01 14.51
CA LEU A 109 -9.91 2.28 14.50
C LEU A 109 -10.76 1.06 14.87
N ALA A 110 -10.26 -0.16 14.66
CA ALA A 110 -10.90 -1.39 15.14
C ALA A 110 -10.49 -1.77 16.57
N SER A 111 -9.40 -1.21 17.09
CA SER A 111 -8.88 -1.51 18.43
C SER A 111 -9.70 -0.83 19.52
N GLN A 112 -9.80 -1.48 20.68
CA GLN A 112 -10.44 -0.91 21.86
C GLN A 112 -9.76 0.39 22.36
N ARG A 113 -8.49 0.60 22.02
CA ARG A 113 -7.71 1.78 22.47
C ARG A 113 -7.72 2.96 21.51
N GLY A 114 -7.99 2.73 20.23
CA GLY A 114 -7.92 3.75 19.18
C GLY A 114 -9.23 3.96 18.43
N HIS A 115 -10.29 3.25 18.82
CA HIS A 115 -11.60 3.43 18.20
C HIS A 115 -12.14 4.82 18.49
N VAL A 116 -12.96 5.30 17.55
CA VAL A 116 -13.76 6.50 17.75
C VAL A 116 -15.03 6.07 18.49
N GLU A 117 -15.32 6.71 19.63
CA GLU A 117 -16.49 6.40 20.45
C GLU A 117 -17.78 6.38 19.59
N GLY A 118 -18.48 5.26 19.61
CA GLY A 118 -19.72 5.05 18.83
C GLY A 118 -19.51 4.73 17.35
N PHE A 119 -18.28 4.62 16.86
CA PHE A 119 -17.95 4.31 15.46
C PHE A 119 -16.77 3.32 15.36
N THR A 120 -16.89 2.19 16.06
CA THR A 120 -15.89 1.11 16.04
C THR A 120 -15.90 0.40 14.70
N LEU A 121 -14.73 0.29 14.06
CA LEU A 121 -14.61 -0.45 12.82
C LEU A 121 -14.75 -1.96 13.09
N PRO A 122 -15.62 -2.70 12.37
CA PRO A 122 -15.73 -4.13 12.54
C PRO A 122 -14.41 -4.83 12.19
N LEU A 123 -13.96 -5.76 13.03
CA LEU A 123 -12.72 -6.49 12.83
C LEU A 123 -12.72 -7.27 11.50
N ALA A 124 -13.89 -7.75 11.06
CA ALA A 124 -14.07 -8.40 9.76
C ALA A 124 -13.66 -7.50 8.57
N VAL A 125 -13.95 -6.20 8.64
CA VAL A 125 -13.57 -5.24 7.58
C VAL A 125 -12.06 -5.08 7.53
N VAL A 126 -11.42 -4.92 8.70
CA VAL A 126 -9.95 -4.79 8.78
C VAL A 126 -9.26 -6.05 8.27
N VAL A 127 -9.74 -7.23 8.66
CA VAL A 127 -9.20 -8.51 8.18
C VAL A 127 -9.36 -8.65 6.67
N ALA A 128 -10.51 -8.28 6.10
CA ALA A 128 -10.71 -8.32 4.65
C ALA A 128 -9.74 -7.39 3.89
N ILE A 129 -9.51 -6.19 4.42
CA ILE A 129 -8.62 -5.18 3.83
C ILE A 129 -7.15 -5.59 3.92
N VAL A 130 -6.69 -5.93 5.13
CA VAL A 130 -5.30 -6.37 5.36
C VAL A 130 -5.05 -7.69 4.64
N GLY A 131 -6.02 -8.61 4.68
CA GLY A 131 -6.00 -9.87 3.95
C GLY A 131 -5.85 -9.68 2.44
N LYS A 132 -6.58 -8.74 1.84
CA LYS A 132 -6.38 -8.35 0.43
C LYS A 132 -4.93 -7.93 0.17
N ASP A 133 -4.37 -7.05 1.00
CA ASP A 133 -3.04 -6.51 0.76
C ASP A 133 -1.95 -7.57 0.86
N VAL A 134 -2.10 -8.51 1.81
CA VAL A 134 -1.22 -9.67 1.97
C VAL A 134 -1.38 -10.64 0.79
N LEU A 135 -2.62 -10.98 0.40
CA LEU A 135 -2.90 -11.90 -0.69
C LEU A 135 -2.41 -11.38 -2.04
N ILE A 136 -2.55 -10.08 -2.33
CA ILE A 136 -2.04 -9.48 -3.56
C ILE A 136 -0.50 -9.56 -3.59
N VAL A 137 0.17 -9.27 -2.48
CA VAL A 137 1.65 -9.35 -2.41
C VAL A 137 2.12 -10.79 -2.54
N LEU A 138 1.48 -11.72 -1.83
CA LEU A 138 1.82 -13.14 -1.89
C LEU A 138 1.60 -13.71 -3.30
N GLY A 139 0.45 -13.42 -3.92
CA GLY A 139 0.17 -13.82 -5.30
C GLY A 139 1.19 -13.25 -6.29
N PHE A 140 1.59 -12.00 -6.11
CA PHE A 140 2.65 -11.38 -6.91
C PHE A 140 3.99 -12.12 -6.76
N VAL A 141 4.40 -12.46 -5.54
CA VAL A 141 5.64 -13.20 -5.27
C VAL A 141 5.61 -14.59 -5.92
N ILE A 142 4.49 -15.31 -5.81
CA ILE A 142 4.33 -16.65 -6.42
C ILE A 142 4.49 -16.57 -7.95
N VAL A 143 3.76 -15.65 -8.61
CA VAL A 143 3.84 -15.48 -10.07
C VAL A 143 5.26 -15.07 -10.49
N TYR A 144 5.92 -14.21 -9.71
CA TYR A 144 7.30 -13.81 -9.99
C TYR A 144 8.28 -14.99 -9.92
N LEU A 145 8.17 -15.84 -8.90
CA LEU A 145 9.03 -17.03 -8.73
C LEU A 145 8.83 -18.06 -9.85
N VAL A 146 7.61 -18.24 -10.35
CA VAL A 146 7.30 -19.22 -11.40
C VAL A 146 7.70 -18.71 -12.79
N THR A 147 7.35 -17.47 -13.11
CA THR A 147 7.43 -16.95 -14.49
C THR A 147 8.75 -16.18 -14.74
N SER A 148 9.43 -15.68 -13.70
CA SER A 148 10.59 -14.76 -13.81
C SER A 148 10.36 -13.52 -14.70
N GLN A 149 9.11 -13.22 -15.05
CA GLN A 149 8.69 -12.09 -15.87
C GLN A 149 7.67 -11.27 -15.10
N ILE A 150 7.92 -9.97 -14.98
CA ILE A 150 7.05 -9.03 -14.26
C ILE A 150 6.06 -8.42 -15.26
N HIS A 151 4.89 -9.03 -15.41
CA HIS A 151 3.76 -8.40 -16.11
C HIS A 151 2.52 -8.46 -15.23
N VAL A 152 2.29 -7.40 -14.45
CA VAL A 152 1.08 -7.24 -13.66
C VAL A 152 0.15 -6.28 -14.39
N VAL A 153 -1.00 -6.77 -14.84
CA VAL A 153 -2.04 -5.89 -15.38
C VAL A 153 -2.72 -5.16 -14.24
N PRO A 154 -2.73 -3.81 -14.25
CA PRO A 154 -3.38 -3.03 -13.19
C PRO A 154 -4.89 -3.23 -13.25
N VAL A 155 -5.47 -3.78 -12.18
CA VAL A 155 -6.92 -3.99 -12.07
C VAL A 155 -7.57 -2.74 -11.46
N LEU A 156 -8.56 -2.16 -12.15
CA LEU A 156 -9.31 -0.98 -11.68
C LEU A 156 -9.98 -1.23 -10.31
N LEU A 157 -10.48 -2.44 -10.07
CA LEU A 157 -11.06 -2.83 -8.77
C LEU A 157 -10.08 -2.70 -7.60
N GLY A 158 -8.78 -2.95 -7.80
CA GLY A 158 -7.78 -2.77 -6.76
C GLY A 158 -7.57 -1.29 -6.39
N LYS A 159 -7.64 -0.40 -7.39
CA LYS A 159 -7.59 1.05 -7.18
C LYS A 159 -8.87 1.56 -6.52
N ALA A 160 -10.02 1.03 -6.91
CA ALA A 160 -11.29 1.36 -6.27
C ALA A 160 -11.31 0.92 -4.80
N ALA A 161 -10.82 -0.29 -4.49
CA ALA A 161 -10.73 -0.78 -3.12
C ALA A 161 -9.89 0.11 -2.21
N THR A 162 -8.72 0.55 -2.71
CA THR A 162 -7.80 1.41 -1.95
C THR A 162 -8.33 2.84 -1.80
N ALA A 163 -8.94 3.40 -2.84
CA ALA A 163 -9.63 4.70 -2.75
C ALA A 163 -10.79 4.66 -1.74
N LEU A 164 -11.60 3.61 -1.78
CA LEU A 164 -12.73 3.43 -0.87
C LEU A 164 -12.27 3.25 0.58
N GLN A 165 -11.16 2.55 0.79
CA GLN A 165 -10.50 2.41 2.09
C GLN A 165 -9.99 3.75 2.63
N LEU A 166 -9.33 4.56 1.78
CA LEU A 166 -8.87 5.90 2.17
C LEU A 166 -10.03 6.79 2.61
N VAL A 167 -11.12 6.81 1.81
CA VAL A 167 -12.35 7.57 2.13
C VAL A 167 -12.98 7.05 3.42
N MET A 168 -13.08 5.74 3.59
CA MET A 168 -13.61 5.12 4.80
C MET A 168 -12.85 5.58 6.05
N VAL A 169 -11.52 5.53 6.05
CA VAL A 169 -10.69 5.97 7.19
C VAL A 169 -10.92 7.45 7.49
N ALA A 170 -10.95 8.31 6.46
CA ALA A 170 -11.21 9.74 6.62
C ALA A 170 -12.59 10.03 7.24
N CYS A 171 -13.63 9.34 6.76
CA CYS A 171 -15.00 9.50 7.28
C CYS A 171 -15.13 9.00 8.73
N VAL A 172 -14.47 7.89 9.08
CA VAL A 172 -14.51 7.37 10.45
C VAL A 172 -13.81 8.32 11.43
N LEU A 173 -12.66 8.89 11.06
CA LEU A 173 -11.94 9.87 11.90
C LEU A 173 -12.76 11.14 12.16
N THR A 174 -13.51 11.59 11.16
CA THR A 174 -14.33 12.82 11.23
C THR A 174 -15.75 12.56 11.74
N ALA A 175 -16.11 11.30 12.00
CA ALA A 175 -17.47 10.88 12.31
C ALA A 175 -18.16 11.62 13.48
N PRO A 176 -17.48 11.92 14.60
CA PRO A 176 -18.12 12.57 15.74
C PRO A 176 -18.61 13.98 15.44
N GLU A 177 -17.94 14.67 14.51
CA GLU A 177 -18.32 16.01 14.09
C GLU A 177 -19.42 15.94 13.03
N PHE A 178 -19.27 15.10 12.01
CA PHE A 178 -20.29 14.96 10.96
C PHE A 178 -21.60 14.35 11.46
N SER A 179 -21.55 13.45 12.45
CA SER A 179 -22.76 12.87 13.03
C SER A 179 -23.63 13.89 13.78
N ARG A 180 -23.11 15.07 14.11
CA ARG A 180 -23.90 16.18 14.68
C ARG A 180 -24.68 16.95 13.62
N TRP A 181 -24.15 17.03 12.40
CA TRP A 181 -24.73 17.80 11.30
C TRP A 181 -25.61 16.97 10.38
N ILE A 182 -25.25 15.69 10.17
CA ILE A 182 -25.92 14.81 9.21
C ILE A 182 -26.70 13.73 9.96
N PRO A 183 -28.05 13.73 9.91
CA PRO A 183 -28.83 12.63 10.45
C PRO A 183 -28.53 11.33 9.69
N HIS A 184 -28.51 10.19 10.39
CA HIS A 184 -28.18 8.85 9.85
C HIS A 184 -26.74 8.64 9.37
N TYR A 185 -25.79 9.51 9.76
CA TYR A 185 -24.37 9.37 9.39
C TYR A 185 -23.76 8.01 9.78
N ARG A 186 -24.18 7.45 10.92
CA ARG A 186 -23.75 6.11 11.36
C ARG A 186 -24.11 5.02 10.35
N THR A 187 -25.32 5.06 9.80
CA THR A 187 -25.75 4.07 8.80
C THR A 187 -24.96 4.24 7.52
N ALA A 188 -24.74 5.48 7.06
CA ALA A 188 -23.91 5.77 5.90
C ALA A 188 -22.47 5.23 6.05
N LEU A 189 -21.85 5.45 7.21
CA LEU A 189 -20.54 4.87 7.54
C LEU A 189 -20.56 3.34 7.52
N SER A 190 -21.65 2.73 8.01
CA SER A 190 -21.74 1.27 8.02
C SER A 190 -21.82 0.68 6.62
N VAL A 191 -22.56 1.33 5.71
CA VAL A 191 -22.60 0.95 4.30
C VAL A 191 -21.23 1.17 3.66
N LEU A 192 -20.54 2.25 4.03
CA LEU A 192 -19.22 2.57 3.51
C LEU A 192 -18.16 1.52 3.88
N TRP A 193 -18.07 1.11 5.14
CA TRP A 193 -17.07 0.10 5.52
C TRP A 193 -17.39 -1.31 4.97
N TRP A 194 -18.67 -1.65 4.80
CA TRP A 194 -19.06 -2.95 4.25
C TRP A 194 -18.84 -2.99 2.76
N SER A 195 -19.14 -1.90 2.05
CA SER A 195 -18.79 -1.76 0.64
C SER A 195 -17.27 -1.80 0.42
N ALA A 196 -16.48 -1.15 1.30
CA ALA A 196 -15.02 -1.24 1.26
C ALA A 196 -14.53 -2.70 1.38
N ALA A 197 -15.07 -3.45 2.34
CA ALA A 197 -14.75 -4.86 2.51
C ALA A 197 -15.14 -5.71 1.28
N VAL A 198 -16.34 -5.52 0.75
CA VAL A 198 -16.82 -6.26 -0.44
C VAL A 198 -15.95 -5.98 -1.65
N VAL A 199 -15.65 -4.70 -1.93
CA VAL A 199 -14.78 -4.31 -3.06
C VAL A 199 -13.37 -4.86 -2.86
N ALA A 200 -12.86 -4.90 -1.62
CA ALA A 200 -11.56 -5.49 -1.32
C ALA A 200 -11.51 -7.00 -1.62
N ILE A 201 -12.55 -7.74 -1.23
CA ILE A 201 -12.68 -9.18 -1.52
C ILE A 201 -12.79 -9.40 -3.03
N LEU A 202 -13.66 -8.66 -3.72
CA LEU A 202 -13.82 -8.74 -5.17
C LEU A 202 -12.51 -8.44 -5.92
N ALA A 203 -11.78 -7.40 -5.51
CA ALA A 203 -10.48 -7.10 -6.07
C ALA A 203 -9.52 -8.29 -5.92
N THR A 204 -9.47 -8.88 -4.72
CA THR A 204 -8.62 -10.05 -4.44
C THR A 204 -8.95 -11.23 -5.34
N LEU A 205 -10.23 -11.56 -5.49
CA LEU A 205 -10.68 -12.66 -6.37
C LEU A 205 -10.28 -12.42 -7.83
N VAL A 206 -10.40 -11.17 -8.31
CA VAL A 206 -9.99 -10.81 -9.68
C VAL A 206 -8.47 -10.94 -9.84
N TYR A 207 -7.69 -10.52 -8.85
CA TYR A 207 -6.23 -10.69 -8.87
C TYR A 207 -5.83 -12.17 -8.91
N ILE A 208 -6.46 -13.02 -8.09
CA ILE A 208 -6.19 -14.47 -8.07
C ILE A 208 -6.53 -15.10 -9.42
N ARG A 209 -7.71 -14.79 -9.99
CA ARG A 209 -8.14 -15.30 -11.29
C ARG A 209 -7.23 -14.86 -12.44
N ASN A 210 -6.75 -13.62 -12.41
CA ASN A 210 -5.81 -13.14 -13.41
C ASN A 210 -4.45 -13.83 -13.24
N GLY A 211 -3.99 -14.00 -12.00
CA GLY A 211 -2.75 -14.72 -11.69
C GLY A 211 -2.72 -16.15 -12.22
N SER A 212 -3.79 -16.93 -12.04
CA SER A 212 -3.84 -18.31 -12.54
C SER A 212 -3.76 -18.39 -14.07
N ARG A 213 -4.45 -17.47 -14.77
CA ARG A 213 -4.40 -17.38 -16.24
C ARG A 213 -3.01 -17.06 -16.77
N TYR A 214 -2.21 -16.28 -16.04
CA TYR A 214 -0.84 -15.99 -16.45
C TYR A 214 0.06 -17.22 -16.38
N ILE A 215 -0.09 -18.02 -15.32
CA ILE A 215 0.67 -19.26 -15.17
C ILE A 215 0.32 -20.23 -16.31
N GLU A 216 -0.97 -20.40 -16.60
CA GLU A 216 -1.42 -21.24 -17.72
C GLU A 216 -0.85 -20.79 -19.08
N GLN A 217 -0.79 -19.48 -19.34
CA GLN A 217 -0.23 -18.93 -20.58
C GLN A 217 1.29 -19.14 -20.68
N PHE A 218 1.99 -19.04 -19.56
CA PHE A 218 3.42 -19.29 -19.49
C PHE A 218 3.75 -20.77 -19.76
N GLU A 219 3.03 -21.70 -19.11
CA GLU A 219 3.19 -23.14 -19.35
C GLU A 219 2.95 -23.51 -20.82
N ARG A 220 1.88 -22.99 -21.43
CA ARG A 220 1.58 -23.22 -22.85
C ARG A 220 2.65 -22.65 -23.78
N SER A 221 3.23 -21.51 -23.43
CA SER A 221 4.30 -20.90 -24.24
C SER A 221 5.60 -21.71 -24.13
N GLY A 222 5.98 -22.14 -22.93
CA GLY A 222 7.14 -23.02 -22.71
C GLY A 222 7.00 -24.37 -23.42
N ALA A 223 5.83 -25.00 -23.36
CA ALA A 223 5.56 -26.26 -24.04
C ALA A 223 5.70 -26.16 -25.57
N LYS A 224 5.25 -25.05 -26.17
CA LYS A 224 5.33 -24.81 -27.62
C LYS A 224 6.76 -24.58 -28.11
N THR A 225 7.62 -23.97 -27.29
CA THR A 225 9.05 -23.79 -27.60
C THR A 225 9.80 -25.12 -27.53
N ALA A 226 9.49 -25.97 -26.55
CA ALA A 226 10.09 -27.30 -26.41
C ALA A 226 9.75 -28.23 -27.59
N SER A 227 8.49 -28.22 -28.08
CA SER A 227 8.09 -29.05 -29.22
C SER A 227 8.76 -28.63 -30.53
N THR A 228 8.94 -27.32 -30.77
CA THR A 228 9.51 -26.80 -32.03
C THR A 228 11.03 -27.03 -32.10
N GLY A 229 11.73 -27.05 -30.96
CA GLY A 229 13.17 -27.34 -30.89
C GLY A 229 13.54 -28.78 -31.22
N SER A 230 12.66 -29.76 -30.95
CA SER A 230 12.95 -31.17 -31.27
C SER A 230 12.88 -31.49 -32.76
N THR A 231 12.01 -30.79 -33.50
CA THR A 231 11.74 -31.06 -34.92
C THR A 231 12.85 -30.56 -35.86
N ASP A 232 13.67 -29.61 -35.43
CA ASP A 232 14.79 -29.08 -36.23
C ASP A 232 16.07 -29.91 -36.10
N THR A 233 16.31 -30.52 -34.94
CA THR A 233 17.45 -31.44 -34.72
C THR A 233 17.36 -32.73 -35.54
N ASP A 234 16.15 -33.19 -35.85
CA ASP A 234 15.95 -34.43 -36.64
C ASP A 234 16.21 -34.22 -38.13
N LYS A 235 16.07 -32.98 -38.64
CA LYS A 235 16.31 -32.66 -40.06
C LYS A 235 17.77 -32.37 -40.40
N THR A 236 18.64 -32.20 -39.39
CA THR A 236 20.08 -31.96 -39.61
C THR A 236 20.94 -33.23 -39.55
N GLN A 237 20.38 -34.37 -39.12
CA GLN A 237 21.11 -35.65 -39.08
C GLN A 237 20.84 -36.60 -40.27
N VAL A 238 20.03 -36.19 -41.26
CA VAL A 238 19.74 -36.99 -42.46
C VAL A 238 20.37 -36.37 -43.73
N ARG A 239 21.52 -35.71 -43.60
CA ARG A 239 22.25 -35.19 -44.76
C ARG A 239 23.73 -35.52 -44.75
#